data_AF-T5LPP6-F1
#
_entry.id   AF-T5LPP6-F1
#
_cell.length_a   1.000
_cell.length_b   1.000
_cell.length_c   1.000
_cell.angle_alpha   90.00
_cell.angle_beta   90.00
_cell.angle_gamma   90.00
#
_symmetry.space_group_name_H-M   'P 1'
#
loop_
_entity.id
_entity.type
_entity.pdbx_description
1 polymer ?
#
loop_
_entity_poly.entity_id
_entity_poly.type
_entity_poly.pdbx_seq_one_letter_code
_entity_poly.pdbx_strand_id
1 'polypeptide(L)'
;SMSGNREYLAKAITLFLATKASMQNRACYLINFSTDIETMELSGKDNARNLINFLAMSFNGGTDVAPALKEGLKKMQEDSFKQSDLIVISDGYFGYISQNLQQQMQDQRHKGNKFYLLDIDDNSNEKTFFDTHWVYDTQTQKAQVLYAMR
;
A
#
# COMPACT_ATOMS: atom_id res chain seq x y z
N SER A 1 9.10 -13.47 2.68
CA SER A 1 9.13 -13.35 1.21
C SER A 1 9.62 -11.97 0.74
N MET A 2 9.37 -10.92 1.54
CA MET A 2 9.87 -9.57 1.31
C MET A 2 11.32 -9.30 1.73
N SER A 3 12.09 -10.26 2.26
CA SER A 3 13.45 -10.01 2.75
C SER A 3 14.43 -9.59 1.62
N GLY A 4 15.48 -8.85 1.98
CA GLY A 4 16.50 -8.40 1.04
C GLY A 4 16.03 -7.24 0.16
N ASN A 5 16.25 -7.35 -1.17
CA ASN A 5 15.97 -6.27 -2.12
C ASN A 5 14.51 -5.79 -2.11
N ARG A 6 13.55 -6.69 -1.88
CA ARG A 6 12.12 -6.33 -1.84
C ARG A 6 11.80 -5.43 -0.64
N GLU A 7 12.35 -5.73 0.53
CA GLU A 7 12.19 -4.92 1.75
C GLU A 7 12.81 -3.55 1.55
N TYR A 8 14.03 -3.49 1.01
CA TYR A 8 14.69 -2.20 0.71
C TYR A 8 13.87 -1.36 -0.27
N LEU A 9 13.34 -1.98 -1.33
CA LEU A 9 12.53 -1.28 -2.31
C LEU A 9 11.21 -0.77 -1.70
N ALA A 10 10.50 -1.61 -0.96
CA ALA A 10 9.25 -1.22 -0.29
C ALA A 10 9.48 -0.06 0.69
N LYS A 11 10.55 -0.11 1.48
CA LYS A 11 10.95 0.97 2.38
C LYS A 11 11.32 2.25 1.63
N ALA A 12 12.11 2.16 0.57
CA ALA A 12 12.54 3.32 -0.22
C ALA A 12 11.34 4.01 -0.88
N ILE A 13 10.41 3.26 -1.45
CA ILE A 13 9.20 3.79 -2.07
C ILE A 13 8.28 4.42 -1.02
N THR A 14 8.10 3.76 0.13
CA THR A 14 7.33 4.32 1.25
C THR A 14 7.92 5.64 1.74
N LEU A 15 9.24 5.71 1.94
CA LEU A 15 9.95 6.94 2.31
C LEU A 15 9.74 8.04 1.27
N PHE A 16 9.87 7.71 -0.01
CA PHE A 16 9.64 8.67 -1.09
C PHE A 16 8.21 9.21 -1.08
N LEU A 17 7.20 8.34 -0.98
CA LEU A 17 5.79 8.73 -0.95
C LEU A 17 5.44 9.58 0.28
N ALA A 18 5.89 9.16 1.47
CA ALA A 18 5.69 9.91 2.71
C ALA A 18 6.35 11.30 2.64
N THR A 19 7.56 11.38 2.08
CA THR A 19 8.27 12.65 1.87
C THR A 19 7.48 13.56 0.92
N LYS A 20 6.98 13.02 -0.20
CA LYS A 20 6.17 13.79 -1.16
C LYS A 20 4.85 14.26 -0.56
N ALA A 21 4.17 13.41 0.20
CA ALA A 21 2.94 13.79 0.90
C ALA A 21 3.20 14.94 1.88
N SER A 22 4.27 14.85 2.68
CA SER A 22 4.69 15.91 3.61
C SER A 22 4.99 17.23 2.88
N MET A 23 5.77 17.20 1.80
CA MET A 23 6.09 18.39 0.99
C MET A 23 4.83 19.05 0.38
N GLN A 24 3.80 18.25 0.11
CA GLN A 24 2.54 18.71 -0.48
C GLN A 24 1.47 19.03 0.58
N ASN A 25 1.79 18.96 1.87
CA ASN A 25 0.83 19.09 2.98
C ASN A 25 -0.38 18.14 2.86
N ARG A 26 -0.16 16.93 2.33
CA ARG A 26 -1.18 15.87 2.25
C ARG A 26 -1.05 14.96 3.47
N ALA A 27 -2.20 14.56 4.03
CA ALA A 27 -2.23 13.54 5.07
C ALA A 27 -1.66 12.22 4.53
N CYS A 28 -0.91 11.51 5.36
CA CYS A 28 -0.27 10.26 5.02
C CYS A 28 -0.39 9.27 6.18
N TYR A 29 -0.93 8.09 5.91
CA TYR A 29 -1.13 7.03 6.88
C TYR A 29 -0.49 5.76 6.36
N LEU A 30 0.29 5.11 7.20
CA LEU A 30 1.03 3.91 6.85
C LEU A 30 0.47 2.71 7.60
N ILE A 31 0.23 1.63 6.86
CA ILE A 31 -0.22 0.35 7.40
C ILE A 31 0.82 -0.69 7.01
N ASN A 32 1.63 -1.09 7.98
CA ASN A 32 2.50 -2.26 7.84
C ASN A 32 1.66 -3.51 8.11
N PHE A 33 1.78 -4.55 7.27
CA PHE A 33 0.94 -5.74 7.38
C PHE A 33 1.73 -7.04 7.19
N SER A 34 1.30 -8.08 7.91
CA SER A 34 1.75 -9.45 7.78
C SER A 34 0.61 -10.42 8.11
N THR A 35 0.67 -11.15 9.23
CA THR A 35 -0.49 -11.81 9.85
C THR A 35 -1.34 -10.83 10.67
N ASP A 36 -0.71 -9.78 11.19
CA ASP A 36 -1.33 -8.66 11.91
C ASP A 36 -0.95 -7.34 11.23
N ILE A 37 -1.59 -6.25 11.65
CA ILE A 37 -1.29 -4.90 11.16
C ILE A 37 -0.67 -4.03 12.25
N GLU A 38 0.26 -3.17 11.84
CA GLU A 38 0.78 -2.08 12.64
C GLU A 38 0.60 -0.77 11.86
N THR A 39 0.04 0.24 12.52
CA THR A 39 -0.39 1.46 11.85
C THR A 39 0.32 2.69 12.39
N MET A 40 0.65 3.64 11.50
CA MET A 40 1.40 4.84 11.83
C MET A 40 0.79 6.06 11.13
N GLU A 41 0.50 7.11 11.88
CA GLU A 41 0.18 8.43 11.31
C GLU A 41 1.48 9.12 10.91
N LEU A 42 1.63 9.42 9.62
CA LEU A 42 2.78 10.11 9.05
C LEU A 42 2.48 11.59 8.77
N SER A 43 1.38 12.09 9.31
CA SER A 43 1.01 13.51 9.32
C SER A 43 1.31 14.13 10.69
N GLY A 44 1.65 15.42 10.72
CA GLY A 44 1.82 16.15 11.97
C GLY A 44 3.21 16.01 12.61
N LYS A 45 3.28 16.23 13.93
CA LYS A 45 4.54 16.48 14.66
C LYS A 45 5.48 15.27 14.75
N ASP A 46 4.94 14.05 14.79
CA ASP A 46 5.72 12.82 15.00
C ASP A 46 6.03 12.06 13.71
N ASN A 47 5.73 12.66 12.55
CA ASN A 47 5.83 11.98 11.26
C ASN A 47 7.23 11.40 10.96
N ALA A 48 8.29 12.16 11.23
CA ALA A 48 9.66 11.73 10.99
C ALA A 48 10.06 10.56 11.89
N ARG A 49 9.63 10.59 13.16
CA ARG A 49 9.90 9.50 14.11
C ARG A 49 9.18 8.23 13.70
N ASN A 50 7.90 8.34 13.35
CA ASN A 50 7.11 7.18 12.90
C ASN A 50 7.69 6.58 11.62
N LEU A 51 8.11 7.41 10.67
CA LEU A 51 8.75 6.95 9.45
C LEU A 51 10.09 6.27 9.72
N ILE A 52 10.92 6.81 10.61
CA ILE A 52 12.19 6.17 11.02
C ILE A 52 11.92 4.81 11.69
N ASN A 53 10.92 4.73 12.57
CA ASN A 53 10.54 3.48 13.22
C ASN A 53 10.15 2.41 12.18
N PHE A 54 9.33 2.77 11.19
CA PHE A 54 8.99 1.88 10.08
C PHE A 54 10.22 1.41 9.30
N LEU A 55 11.12 2.34 8.94
CA LEU A 55 12.33 2.01 8.19
C LEU A 55 13.26 1.03 8.94
N ALA A 56 13.19 1.03 10.27
CA ALA A 56 13.95 0.13 11.14
C ALA A 56 13.31 -1.27 11.32
N MET A 57 12.03 -1.46 10.96
CA MET A 57 11.35 -2.77 11.06
C MET A 57 11.91 -3.77 10.06
N SER A 58 11.83 -5.07 10.35
CA SER A 58 12.12 -6.12 9.36
C SER A 58 10.83 -6.81 8.93
N PHE A 59 10.73 -7.17 7.65
CA PHE A 59 9.49 -7.71 7.09
C PHE A 59 9.50 -9.25 7.13
N ASN A 60 9.27 -9.76 8.34
CA ASN A 60 9.25 -11.18 8.64
C ASN A 60 7.82 -11.58 9.04
N GLY A 61 7.17 -12.43 8.24
CA GLY A 61 5.81 -12.89 8.54
C GLY A 61 5.12 -13.57 7.37
N GLY A 62 3.86 -13.96 7.58
CA GLY A 62 2.95 -14.34 6.51
C GLY A 62 2.36 -13.12 5.80
N THR A 63 1.47 -13.35 4.83
CA THR A 63 0.86 -12.27 4.05
C THR A 63 -0.66 -12.40 4.08
N ASP A 64 -1.32 -11.53 4.84
CA ASP A 64 -2.77 -11.27 4.75
C ASP A 64 -3.00 -9.75 4.64
N VAL A 65 -3.39 -9.31 3.45
CA VAL A 65 -3.63 -7.89 3.18
C VAL A 65 -5.05 -7.46 3.55
N ALA A 66 -5.97 -8.40 3.76
CA ALA A 66 -7.37 -8.06 3.98
C ALA A 66 -7.59 -7.18 5.22
N PRO A 67 -6.92 -7.40 6.37
CA PRO A 67 -6.96 -6.48 7.51
C PRO A 67 -6.44 -5.07 7.16
N ALA A 68 -5.38 -4.97 6.38
CA ALA A 68 -4.80 -3.69 5.98
C ALA A 68 -5.73 -2.90 5.05
N LEU A 69 -6.36 -3.58 4.08
CA LEU A 69 -7.37 -2.97 3.20
C LEU A 69 -8.57 -2.46 4.01
N LYS A 70 -9.05 -3.25 4.99
CA LYS A 70 -10.15 -2.83 5.88
C LYS A 70 -9.79 -1.57 6.66
N GLU A 71 -8.59 -1.51 7.25
CA GLU A 71 -8.16 -0.31 7.98
C GLU A 71 -8.01 0.90 7.04
N GLY A 72 -7.46 0.71 5.84
CA GLY A 72 -7.39 1.77 4.82
C GLY A 72 -8.77 2.30 4.43
N LEU A 73 -9.74 1.43 4.19
CA LEU A 73 -11.12 1.80 3.86
C LEU A 73 -11.84 2.54 5.00
N LYS A 74 -11.53 2.19 6.25
CA LYS A 74 -11.99 2.94 7.43
C LYS A 74 -11.36 4.33 7.46
N LYS A 75 -10.04 4.42 7.24
CA LYS A 75 -9.31 5.69 7.21
C LYS A 75 -9.84 6.64 6.13
N MET A 76 -10.20 6.13 4.96
CA MET A 76 -10.83 6.90 3.86
C MET A 76 -12.16 7.56 4.21
N GLN A 77 -12.81 7.17 5.32
CA GLN A 77 -14.04 7.81 5.79
C GLN A 77 -13.76 9.10 6.59
N GLU A 78 -12.51 9.31 7.01
CA GLU A 78 -12.08 10.52 7.71
C GLU A 78 -11.88 11.69 6.73
N ASP A 79 -12.11 12.93 7.21
CA ASP A 79 -12.05 14.12 6.36
C ASP A 79 -10.70 14.33 5.69
N SER A 80 -9.60 14.00 6.37
CA SER A 80 -8.22 14.14 5.86
C SER A 80 -7.88 13.13 4.74
N PHE A 81 -8.68 12.08 4.57
CA PHE A 81 -8.45 11.00 3.61
C PHE A 81 -9.56 10.85 2.58
N LYS A 82 -10.48 11.82 2.50
CA LYS A 82 -11.42 11.94 1.38
C LYS A 82 -10.64 12.06 0.08
N GLN A 83 -11.02 11.26 -0.92
CA GLN A 83 -10.35 11.22 -2.24
C GLN A 83 -8.83 10.92 -2.17
N SER A 84 -8.40 10.21 -1.13
CA SER A 84 -7.02 9.75 -1.00
C SER A 84 -6.73 8.54 -1.90
N ASP A 85 -5.44 8.37 -2.18
CA ASP A 85 -4.88 7.21 -2.84
C ASP A 85 -4.47 6.17 -1.78
N LEU A 86 -4.81 4.89 -2.00
CA LEU A 86 -4.25 3.76 -1.25
C LEU A 86 -3.36 2.97 -2.19
N ILE A 87 -2.09 2.81 -1.83
CA ILE A 87 -1.14 1.97 -2.55
C ILE A 87 -0.70 0.81 -1.66
N VAL A 88 -0.86 -0.41 -2.17
CA VAL A 88 -0.29 -1.62 -1.57
C VAL A 88 1.06 -1.88 -2.23
N ILE A 89 2.10 -2.05 -1.42
CA ILE A 89 3.44 -2.45 -1.88
C ILE A 89 3.71 -3.84 -1.29
N SER A 90 3.86 -4.83 -2.16
CA SER A 90 3.96 -6.24 -1.75
C SER A 90 4.67 -7.03 -2.84
N ASP A 91 4.93 -8.31 -2.58
CA ASP A 91 5.37 -9.29 -3.56
C ASP A 91 4.19 -10.01 -4.23
N GLY A 92 2.97 -9.50 -4.11
CA GLY A 92 1.78 -9.94 -4.84
C GLY A 92 0.93 -11.00 -4.13
N TYR A 93 1.40 -11.58 -3.02
CA TYR A 93 0.70 -12.68 -2.37
C TYR A 93 -0.41 -12.19 -1.42
N PHE A 94 -1.63 -11.99 -1.93
CA PHE A 94 -2.72 -11.36 -1.17
C PHE A 94 -3.71 -12.27 -0.43
N GLY A 95 -3.55 -13.60 -0.52
CA GLY A 95 -4.59 -14.51 -0.01
C GLY A 95 -5.96 -14.25 -0.65
N TYR A 96 -7.04 -14.50 0.09
CA TYR A 96 -8.41 -14.32 -0.37
C TYR A 96 -8.96 -12.93 0.00
N ILE A 97 -9.40 -12.17 -1.00
CA ILE A 97 -10.11 -10.89 -0.81
C ILE A 97 -11.59 -11.12 -1.09
N SER A 98 -12.42 -10.98 -0.05
CA SER A 98 -13.86 -11.22 -0.15
C SER A 98 -14.56 -10.24 -1.09
N GLN A 99 -15.64 -10.68 -1.73
CA GLN A 99 -16.49 -9.81 -2.56
C GLN A 99 -17.02 -8.60 -1.79
N ASN A 100 -17.33 -8.77 -0.50
CA ASN A 100 -17.75 -7.65 0.34
C ASN A 100 -16.66 -6.58 0.48
N LEU A 101 -15.40 -6.99 0.65
CA LEU A 101 -14.27 -6.05 0.73
C LEU A 101 -14.05 -5.35 -0.61
N GLN A 102 -14.16 -6.07 -1.73
CA GLN A 102 -14.08 -5.48 -3.07
C GLN A 102 -15.22 -4.48 -3.33
N GLN A 103 -16.43 -4.76 -2.85
CA GLN A 103 -17.55 -3.82 -2.94
C GLN A 103 -17.29 -2.54 -2.14
N GLN A 104 -16.72 -2.65 -0.93
CA GLN A 104 -16.34 -1.46 -0.15
C GLN A 104 -15.28 -0.61 -0.86
N MET A 105 -14.32 -1.24 -1.53
CA MET A 105 -13.36 -0.52 -2.40
C MET A 105 -14.07 0.18 -3.55
N GLN A 106 -15.04 -0.47 -4.20
CA GLN A 106 -15.86 0.15 -5.26
C GLN A 106 -16.66 1.35 -4.73
N ASP A 107 -17.22 1.27 -3.53
CA ASP A 107 -17.98 2.37 -2.94
C ASP A 107 -17.09 3.59 -2.64
N GLN A 108 -15.86 3.37 -2.15
CA GLN A 108 -14.89 4.45 -1.95
C GLN A 108 -14.37 5.00 -3.28
N ARG A 109 -14.23 4.16 -4.31
CA ARG A 109 -13.88 4.60 -5.67
C ARG A 109 -14.91 5.58 -6.22
N HIS A 110 -16.21 5.35 -6.01
CA HIS A 110 -17.27 6.29 -6.41
C HIS A 110 -17.18 7.64 -5.66
N LYS A 111 -16.55 7.67 -4.49
CA LYS A 111 -16.29 8.89 -3.72
C LYS A 111 -14.98 9.59 -4.13
N GLY A 112 -14.26 9.04 -5.10
CA GLY A 112 -13.05 9.62 -5.67
C GLY A 112 -11.74 9.06 -5.10
N ASN A 113 -11.78 8.09 -4.19
CA ASN A 113 -10.57 7.40 -3.75
C ASN A 113 -10.02 6.50 -4.86
N LYS A 114 -8.71 6.23 -4.82
CA LYS A 114 -8.03 5.37 -5.80
C LYS A 114 -7.23 4.28 -5.10
N PHE A 115 -7.13 3.12 -5.75
CA PHE A 115 -6.49 1.92 -5.22
C PHE A 115 -5.41 1.45 -6.19
N TYR A 116 -4.18 1.33 -5.71
CA TYR A 116 -3.03 0.93 -6.49
C TYR A 116 -2.33 -0.25 -5.86
N LEU A 117 -1.69 -1.04 -6.72
CA LEU A 117 -0.82 -2.13 -6.32
C LEU A 117 0.52 -1.99 -7.03
N LEU A 118 1.59 -2.03 -6.26
CA LEU A 118 2.94 -2.30 -6.72
C LEU A 118 3.36 -3.70 -6.25
N ASP A 119 3.37 -4.65 -7.18
CA ASP A 119 3.85 -6.02 -7.01
C ASP A 119 5.36 -6.08 -7.34
N ILE A 120 6.16 -6.56 -6.40
CA ILE A 120 7.61 -6.69 -6.52
C ILE A 120 7.93 -8.15 -6.88
N ASP A 121 8.49 -8.35 -8.07
CA ASP A 121 8.86 -9.63 -8.70
C ASP A 121 7.72 -10.52 -9.21
N ASP A 122 6.52 -9.97 -9.46
CA ASP A 122 5.45 -10.64 -10.22
C ASP A 122 5.06 -12.03 -9.69
N ASN A 123 4.82 -12.16 -8.39
CA ASN A 123 4.45 -13.48 -7.84
C ASN A 123 2.93 -13.71 -7.86
N SER A 124 2.16 -12.90 -8.60
CA SER A 124 0.71 -12.95 -8.54
C SER A 124 0.01 -12.69 -9.88
N ASN A 125 -1.08 -13.42 -10.11
CA ASN A 125 -1.98 -13.11 -11.22
C ASN A 125 -2.57 -11.70 -11.08
N GLU A 126 -3.00 -11.14 -12.22
CA GLU A 126 -3.66 -9.84 -12.30
C GLU A 126 -4.71 -9.62 -11.18
N LYS A 127 -4.55 -8.54 -10.42
CA LYS A 127 -5.45 -8.13 -9.34
C LYS A 127 -6.36 -7.00 -9.82
N THR A 128 -7.40 -7.36 -10.55
CA THR A 128 -8.30 -6.40 -11.24
C THR A 128 -9.18 -5.56 -10.32
N PHE A 129 -9.18 -5.84 -9.01
CA PHE A 129 -9.87 -5.05 -8.00
C PHE A 129 -9.12 -3.77 -7.60
N PHE A 130 -7.84 -3.63 -7.95
CA PHE A 130 -7.10 -2.36 -7.93
C PHE A 130 -7.35 -1.56 -9.22
N ASP A 131 -7.21 -0.23 -9.16
CA ASP A 131 -7.30 0.65 -10.33
C ASP A 131 -6.08 0.52 -11.25
N THR A 132 -4.91 0.35 -10.66
CA THR A 132 -3.69 0.04 -11.41
C THR A 132 -2.84 -0.96 -10.64
N HIS A 133 -2.36 -1.97 -11.36
CA HIS A 133 -1.43 -2.97 -10.89
C HIS A 133 -0.13 -2.81 -11.69
N TRP A 134 0.90 -2.31 -11.01
CA TRP A 134 2.27 -2.29 -11.52
C TRP A 134 3.04 -3.49 -11.02
N VAL A 135 3.92 -3.98 -11.88
CA VAL A 135 4.91 -4.99 -11.54
C VAL A 135 6.28 -4.34 -11.65
N TYR A 136 7.10 -4.49 -10.62
CA TYR A 136 8.52 -4.15 -10.64
C TYR A 136 9.37 -5.40 -10.51
N ASP A 137 10.18 -5.69 -11.52
CA ASP A 137 11.13 -6.80 -11.52
C ASP A 137 12.48 -6.33 -10.99
N THR A 138 12.92 -6.90 -9.88
CA THR A 138 14.18 -6.54 -9.21
C THR A 138 15.43 -7.05 -9.94
N GLN A 139 15.32 -8.07 -10.78
CA GLN A 139 16.43 -8.59 -11.59
C GLN A 139 16.67 -7.69 -12.81
N THR A 140 15.60 -7.29 -13.49
CA THR A 140 15.70 -6.45 -14.70
C THR A 140 15.63 -4.95 -14.40
N GLN A 141 15.24 -4.57 -13.18
CA GLN A 141 15.00 -3.20 -12.72
C GLN A 141 13.97 -2.43 -13.57
N LYS A 142 12.99 -3.17 -14.12
CA LYS A 142 11.94 -2.60 -14.98
C LYS A 142 10.62 -2.59 -14.25
N ALA A 143 9.87 -1.50 -14.44
CA ALA A 143 8.47 -1.40 -14.06
C ALA A 143 7.58 -1.53 -15.29
N GLN A 144 6.46 -2.23 -15.15
CA GLN A 144 5.42 -2.32 -16.18
C GLN A 144 4.03 -2.24 -15.56
N VAL A 145 3.05 -1.83 -16.37
CA VAL A 145 1.64 -1.91 -16.00
C VAL A 145 1.14 -3.29 -16.38
N LEU A 146 0.78 -4.10 -15.38
CA LEU A 146 0.17 -5.41 -15.61
C LEU A 146 -1.34 -5.27 -15.84
N TYR A 147 -1.99 -4.38 -15.09
CA TYR A 147 -3.40 -4.06 -15.26
C TYR A 147 -3.67 -2.57 -15.00
N ALA A 148 -4.57 -1.98 -15.78
CA ALA A 148 -5.12 -0.66 -15.52
C ALA A 148 -6.61 -0.66 -15.87
N MET A 149 -7.44 -0.24 -14.91
CA MET A 149 -8.87 -0.06 -15.12
C MET A 149 -9.09 1.05 -16.15
N ARG A 150 -9.91 0.76 -17.16
CA ARG A 150 -10.28 1.71 -18.23
C ARG A 150 -11.42 2.61 -17.81
#